data_AF-A0A927N4V4-F1
#
_entry.id   AF-A0A927N4V4-F1
#
_cell.length_a   1.000
_cell.length_b   1.000
_cell.length_c   1.000
_cell.angle_alpha   90.00
_cell.angle_beta   90.00
_cell.angle_gamma   90.00
#
_symmetry.space_group_name_H-M   'P 1'
#
loop_
_entity.id
_entity.type
_entity.pdbx_description
1 polymer ?
#
loop_
_entity_poly.entity_id
_entity_poly.type
_entity_poly.pdbx_seq_one_letter_code
_entity_poly.pdbx_strand_id
1 'polypeptide(L)'
;MTPGFSGEGGVLKDLADEQAIGDADLLAVHLGWEPRLDPVQLSASSGLGLDRVLRALVCLGGAGRVGFDLAASSYFHRELPYDSDMIRGMHPRLREASALAEVGAVRRVRGGFEVKTEVTHRVRLDRSPPTCTCRWWGKHQGQRGPCKHVLAAELIEGS
;
A
#
# COMPACT_ATOMS: atom_id res chain seq x y z
N MET A 1 -21.67 -12.58 -14.95
CA MET A 1 -20.22 -12.85 -14.90
C MET A 1 -19.54 -11.56 -14.50
N THR A 2 -19.23 -11.41 -13.21
CA THR A 2 -18.56 -10.22 -12.68
C THR A 2 -17.07 -10.55 -12.52
N PRO A 3 -16.13 -9.67 -12.91
CA PRO A 3 -14.72 -10.03 -12.99
C PRO A 3 -14.14 -10.30 -11.60
N GLY A 4 -13.42 -11.41 -11.49
CA GLY A 4 -12.62 -11.73 -10.32
C GLY A 4 -11.53 -10.68 -10.09
N PHE A 5 -11.33 -10.34 -8.82
CA PHE A 5 -10.20 -9.54 -8.36
C PHE A 5 -8.90 -10.29 -8.64
N SER A 6 -8.18 -9.85 -9.67
CA SER A 6 -6.79 -10.21 -9.91
C SER A 6 -6.05 -8.98 -10.41
N GLY A 7 -5.06 -8.55 -9.63
CA GLY A 7 -4.01 -7.60 -10.02
C GLY A 7 -4.32 -6.13 -9.77
N GLU A 8 -3.68 -5.58 -8.73
CA GLU A 8 -3.21 -4.21 -8.40
C GLU A 8 -3.60 -2.96 -9.23
N GLY A 9 -4.14 -3.05 -10.44
CA GLY A 9 -4.51 -1.90 -11.29
C GLY A 9 -5.99 -1.55 -11.35
N GLY A 10 -6.90 -2.51 -11.14
CA GLY A 10 -8.35 -2.29 -11.29
C GLY A 10 -8.95 -1.41 -10.18
N VAL A 11 -8.42 -1.55 -8.97
CA VAL A 11 -8.89 -0.87 -7.74
C VAL A 11 -8.45 0.60 -7.69
N LEU A 12 -7.42 0.96 -8.46
CA LEU A 12 -6.82 2.29 -8.41
C LEU A 12 -7.77 3.40 -8.88
N LYS A 13 -8.72 3.08 -9.78
CA LYS A 13 -9.71 4.06 -10.25
C LYS A 13 -10.73 4.41 -9.17
N ASP A 14 -11.19 3.43 -8.41
CA ASP A 14 -12.16 3.64 -7.33
C ASP A 14 -11.48 4.24 -6.07
N LEU A 15 -10.21 3.92 -5.83
CA LEU A 15 -9.38 4.56 -4.79
C LEU A 15 -8.97 6.01 -5.10
N ALA A 16 -9.22 6.48 -6.32
CA ALA A 16 -8.95 7.86 -6.75
C ALA A 16 -10.22 8.74 -6.79
N ASP A 17 -11.39 8.19 -6.51
CA ASP A 17 -12.68 8.90 -6.49
C ASP A 17 -13.04 9.38 -5.07
N GLU A 18 -13.07 10.69 -4.86
CA GLU A 18 -13.38 11.31 -3.57
C GLU A 18 -14.80 10.98 -3.06
N GLN A 19 -15.77 10.79 -3.97
CA GLN A 19 -17.13 10.39 -3.58
C GLN A 19 -17.16 8.95 -3.10
N ALA A 20 -16.38 8.06 -3.73
CA ALA A 20 -16.27 6.67 -3.33
C ALA A 20 -15.55 6.52 -1.97
N ILE A 21 -14.56 7.36 -1.70
CA ILE A 21 -13.88 7.43 -0.40
C ILE A 21 -14.84 7.90 0.69
N GLY A 22 -15.59 8.99 0.46
CA GLY A 22 -16.56 9.50 1.43
C GLY A 22 -17.71 8.52 1.72
N ASP A 23 -18.20 7.81 0.71
CA ASP A 23 -19.20 6.75 0.88
C ASP A 23 -18.63 5.55 1.69
N ALA A 24 -17.35 5.21 1.50
CA ALA A 24 -16.68 4.14 2.24
C ALA A 24 -16.51 4.48 3.74
N ASP A 25 -16.20 5.74 4.06
CA ASP A 25 -16.11 6.22 5.45
C ASP A 25 -17.47 6.19 6.15
N LEU A 26 -18.54 6.61 5.46
CA LEU A 26 -19.91 6.57 5.97
C LEU A 26 -20.35 5.13 6.23
N LEU A 27 -20.12 4.23 5.28
CA LEU A 27 -20.47 2.81 5.43
C LEU A 27 -19.67 2.15 6.54
N ALA A 28 -18.38 2.46 6.72
CA ALA A 28 -17.52 1.88 7.75
C ALA A 28 -18.09 2.00 9.17
N VAL A 29 -18.86 3.06 9.46
CA VAL A 29 -19.54 3.27 10.75
C VAL A 29 -20.65 2.23 11.00
N HIS A 30 -21.33 1.78 9.94
CA HIS A 30 -22.40 0.77 10.02
C HIS A 30 -21.88 -0.67 10.11
N LEU A 31 -20.60 -0.91 9.80
CA LEU A 31 -19.99 -2.25 9.75
C LEU A 31 -19.61 -2.80 11.14
N GLY A 32 -19.88 -2.08 12.23
CA GLY A 32 -19.37 -2.40 13.56
C GLY A 32 -19.92 -3.68 14.21
N TRP A 33 -20.94 -4.36 13.67
CA TRP A 33 -21.66 -5.40 14.42
C TRP A 33 -22.14 -6.66 13.66
N GLU A 34 -21.86 -6.84 12.36
CA GLU A 34 -22.36 -7.99 11.59
C GLU A 34 -21.26 -8.83 10.92
N PRO A 35 -21.23 -10.17 11.14
CA PRO A 35 -20.18 -11.06 10.60
C PRO A 35 -20.30 -11.31 9.09
N ARG A 36 -21.40 -10.90 8.46
CA ARG A 36 -21.64 -10.98 7.01
C ARG A 36 -22.26 -9.67 6.56
N LEU A 37 -21.76 -9.15 5.45
CA LEU A 37 -22.23 -7.92 4.84
C LEU A 37 -23.14 -8.28 3.67
N ASP A 38 -24.42 -7.98 3.81
CA ASP A 38 -25.40 -8.04 2.71
C ASP A 38 -25.50 -6.66 2.03
N PRO A 39 -25.10 -6.52 0.75
CA PRO A 39 -25.18 -5.26 0.02
C PRO A 39 -26.60 -4.66 -0.05
N VAL A 40 -27.65 -5.49 -0.02
CA VAL A 40 -29.04 -5.03 -0.04
C VAL A 40 -29.42 -4.42 1.30
N GLN A 41 -29.03 -5.05 2.41
CA GLN A 41 -29.26 -4.50 3.74
C GLN A 41 -28.45 -3.22 3.98
N LEU A 42 -27.21 -3.18 3.49
CA LEU A 42 -26.37 -1.98 3.54
C LEU A 42 -26.94 -0.83 2.71
N SER A 43 -27.55 -1.12 1.55
CA SER A 43 -28.26 -0.13 0.74
C SER A 43 -29.46 0.46 1.50
N ALA A 44 -30.25 -0.41 2.15
CA ALA A 44 -31.40 0.01 2.94
C ALA A 44 -31.01 0.84 4.18
N SER A 45 -29.91 0.49 4.87
CA SER A 45 -29.49 1.15 6.11
C SER A 45 -28.70 2.45 5.89
N SER A 46 -27.92 2.53 4.81
CA SER A 46 -27.13 3.73 4.47
C SER A 46 -27.87 4.75 3.61
N GLY A 47 -29.01 4.35 3.01
CA GLY A 47 -29.73 5.16 2.03
C GLY A 47 -29.01 5.30 0.68
N LEU A 48 -27.89 4.59 0.48
CA LEU A 48 -27.16 4.56 -0.79
C LEU A 48 -27.79 3.55 -1.74
N GLY A 49 -27.82 3.87 -3.04
CA GLY A 49 -28.20 2.90 -4.07
C GLY A 49 -27.25 1.71 -4.10
N LEU A 50 -27.78 0.51 -4.38
CA LEU A 50 -27.04 -0.76 -4.37
C LEU A 50 -25.71 -0.70 -5.16
N ASP A 51 -25.71 -0.02 -6.31
CA ASP A 51 -24.54 0.16 -7.16
C ASP A 51 -23.41 0.95 -6.47
N ARG A 52 -23.76 1.95 -5.64
CA ARG A 52 -22.79 2.73 -4.84
C ARG A 52 -22.26 1.90 -3.68
N VAL A 53 -23.12 1.09 -3.05
CA VAL A 53 -22.72 0.16 -1.99
C VAL A 53 -21.72 -0.87 -2.51
N LEU A 54 -21.95 -1.44 -3.70
CA LEU A 54 -21.03 -2.39 -4.30
C LEU A 54 -19.66 -1.77 -4.64
N ARG A 55 -19.63 -0.53 -5.14
CA ARG A 55 -18.38 0.21 -5.37
C ARG A 55 -17.64 0.54 -4.07
N ALA A 56 -18.36 0.93 -3.02
CA ALA A 56 -17.74 1.18 -1.72
C ALA A 56 -17.16 -0.10 -1.09
N LEU A 57 -17.83 -1.25 -1.24
CA LEU A 57 -17.31 -2.55 -0.79
C LEU A 57 -16.05 -2.98 -1.57
N VAL A 58 -15.96 -2.61 -2.86
CA VAL A 58 -14.75 -2.77 -3.69
C VAL A 58 -13.59 -1.93 -3.15
N CYS A 59 -13.83 -0.65 -2.80
CA CYS A 59 -12.82 0.20 -2.16
C CYS A 59 -12.37 -0.36 -0.80
N LEU A 60 -13.30 -0.80 0.04
CA LEU A 60 -13.01 -1.38 1.35
C LEU A 60 -12.25 -2.73 1.24
N GLY A 61 -12.54 -3.52 0.21
CA GLY A 61 -11.77 -4.72 -0.12
C GLY A 61 -10.35 -4.41 -0.57
N GLY A 62 -10.19 -3.38 -1.41
CA GLY A 62 -8.90 -2.82 -1.81
C GLY A 62 -8.04 -2.33 -0.65
N ALA A 63 -8.68 -1.69 0.34
CA ALA A 63 -8.06 -1.24 1.58
C ALA A 63 -7.85 -2.37 2.61
N GLY A 64 -8.22 -3.62 2.28
CA GLY A 64 -8.03 -4.79 3.14
C GLY A 64 -9.00 -4.89 4.32
N ARG A 65 -10.05 -4.07 4.36
CA ARG A 65 -11.06 -4.00 5.44
C ARG A 65 -12.23 -4.95 5.24
N VAL A 66 -12.44 -5.44 4.02
CA VAL A 66 -13.52 -6.38 3.67
C VAL A 66 -12.94 -7.51 2.81
N GLY A 67 -13.41 -8.73 3.01
CA GLY A 67 -13.16 -9.87 2.13
C GLY A 67 -14.45 -10.32 1.43
N PHE A 68 -14.31 -11.09 0.35
CA PHE A 68 -15.44 -11.74 -0.32
C PHE A 68 -15.29 -13.25 -0.28
N ASP A 69 -16.28 -13.95 0.25
CA ASP A 69 -16.34 -15.40 0.28
C ASP A 69 -17.03 -15.91 -0.99
N LEU A 70 -16.26 -16.60 -1.85
CA LEU A 70 -16.75 -17.17 -3.11
C LEU A 70 -17.71 -18.35 -2.90
N ALA A 71 -17.56 -19.10 -1.81
CA ALA A 71 -18.44 -20.23 -1.51
C ALA A 71 -19.78 -19.76 -0.96
N ALA A 72 -19.78 -18.68 -0.17
CA ALA A 72 -20.98 -18.09 0.40
C ALA A 72 -21.60 -16.96 -0.45
N SER A 73 -20.92 -16.50 -1.51
CA SER A 73 -21.30 -15.32 -2.31
C SER A 73 -21.63 -14.10 -1.44
N SER A 74 -20.83 -13.87 -0.40
CA SER A 74 -21.09 -12.83 0.60
C SER A 74 -19.83 -12.05 0.94
N TYR A 75 -19.99 -10.77 1.25
CA TYR A 75 -18.92 -9.95 1.79
C TYR A 75 -18.79 -10.22 3.30
N PHE A 76 -17.57 -10.20 3.82
CA PHE A 76 -17.31 -10.34 5.26
C PHE A 76 -16.29 -9.30 5.72
N HIS A 77 -16.42 -8.84 6.95
CA HIS A 77 -15.48 -7.88 7.50
C HIS A 77 -14.12 -8.53 7.77
N ARG A 78 -13.03 -7.81 7.49
CA ARG A 78 -11.67 -8.21 7.81
C ARG A 78 -11.10 -7.13 8.74
N GLU A 79 -11.16 -7.36 10.06
CA GLU A 79 -10.40 -6.51 10.99
C GLU A 79 -8.91 -6.83 10.84
N LEU A 80 -8.19 -5.93 10.19
CA LEU A 80 -6.77 -5.69 10.43
C LEU A 80 -6.63 -4.18 10.67
N PRO A 81 -6.25 -3.73 11.87
CA PRO A 81 -6.02 -2.30 12.12
C PRO A 81 -4.98 -1.78 11.13
N TYR A 82 -5.41 -0.87 10.25
CA TYR A 82 -4.56 -0.20 9.26
C TYR A 82 -3.86 0.97 9.95
N ASP A 83 -2.57 0.80 10.19
CA ASP A 83 -1.69 1.83 10.70
C ASP A 83 -0.53 1.92 9.70
N SER A 84 -0.48 3.01 8.93
CA SER A 84 0.53 3.21 7.88
C SER A 84 1.94 3.31 8.45
N ASP A 85 2.09 3.79 9.69
CA ASP A 85 3.35 3.79 10.41
C ASP A 85 3.71 2.38 10.89
N MET A 86 2.72 1.60 11.33
CA MET A 86 2.91 0.17 11.65
C MET A 86 3.33 -0.62 10.40
N ILE A 87 2.70 -0.42 9.25
CA ILE A 87 3.05 -1.11 7.99
C ILE A 87 4.46 -0.71 7.52
N ARG A 88 4.82 0.58 7.62
CA ARG A 88 6.18 1.06 7.31
C ARG A 88 7.21 0.47 8.27
N GLY A 89 6.87 0.35 9.56
CA GLY A 89 7.69 -0.30 10.59
C GLY A 89 7.83 -1.81 10.43
N MET A 90 6.80 -2.49 9.90
CA MET A 90 6.78 -3.93 9.65
C MET A 90 7.65 -4.37 8.48
N HIS A 91 8.09 -3.44 7.63
CA HIS A 91 9.03 -3.72 6.56
C HIS A 91 10.45 -3.30 6.95
N PRO A 92 11.32 -4.24 7.39
CA PRO A 92 12.62 -3.89 7.96
C PRO A 92 13.48 -3.02 7.05
N ARG A 93 13.43 -3.25 5.73
CA ARG A 93 14.18 -2.45 4.73
C ARG A 93 13.68 -1.01 4.61
N LEU A 94 12.37 -0.78 4.74
CA LEU A 94 11.78 0.55 4.68
C LEU A 94 11.99 1.29 6.00
N ARG A 95 11.80 0.62 7.13
CA ARG A 95 12.13 1.15 8.46
C ARG A 95 13.58 1.62 8.55
N GLU A 96 14.52 0.79 8.09
CA GLU A 96 15.94 1.15 8.06
C GLU A 96 16.25 2.27 7.05
N ALA A 97 15.52 2.35 5.93
CA ALA A 97 15.67 3.43 4.96
C ALA A 97 15.22 4.78 5.53
N SER A 98 14.06 4.81 6.20
CA SER A 98 13.56 6.00 6.89
C SER A 98 14.54 6.47 7.96
N ALA A 99 15.05 5.56 8.79
CA ALA A 99 16.04 5.91 9.81
C ALA A 99 17.32 6.52 9.19
N LEU A 100 17.77 6.04 8.03
CA LEU A 100 18.91 6.62 7.31
C LEU A 100 18.61 8.02 6.76
N ALA A 101 17.39 8.26 6.28
CA ALA A 101 16.97 9.57 5.80
C ALA A 101 16.87 10.58 6.96
N GLU A 102 16.25 10.18 8.08
CA GLU A 102 16.05 11.01 9.28
C GLU A 102 17.36 11.47 9.91
N VAL A 103 18.37 10.59 9.99
CA VAL A 103 19.70 10.96 10.52
C VAL A 103 20.58 11.68 9.51
N GLY A 104 20.07 12.02 8.32
CA GLY A 104 20.82 12.71 7.27
C GLY A 104 21.97 11.90 6.67
N ALA A 105 21.88 10.55 6.69
CA ALA A 105 22.93 9.68 6.17
C ALA A 105 22.98 9.61 4.63
N VAL A 106 21.98 10.18 3.95
CA VAL A 106 21.86 10.18 2.49
C VAL A 106 22.29 11.53 1.94
N ARG A 107 23.25 11.54 1.02
CA ARG A 107 23.77 12.74 0.38
C ARG A 107 23.68 12.62 -1.13
N ARG A 108 23.09 13.63 -1.79
CA ARG A 108 23.10 13.71 -3.26
C ARG A 108 24.51 14.04 -3.74
N VAL A 109 24.98 13.30 -4.74
CA VAL A 109 26.31 13.48 -5.34
C VAL A 109 26.19 13.49 -6.87
N ARG A 110 27.27 13.86 -7.55
CA ARG A 110 27.28 13.81 -9.02
C ARG A 110 26.98 12.39 -9.52
N GLY A 111 25.89 12.27 -10.27
CA GLY A 111 25.45 11.01 -10.87
C GLY A 111 24.72 10.07 -9.91
N GLY A 112 24.28 10.47 -8.71
CA GLY A 112 23.46 9.62 -7.85
C GLY A 112 23.47 10.03 -6.38
N PHE A 113 23.49 9.05 -5.49
CA PHE A 113 23.45 9.27 -4.04
C PHE A 113 24.55 8.48 -3.33
N GLU A 114 25.05 9.02 -2.23
CA GLU A 114 25.89 8.32 -1.26
C GLU A 114 25.11 8.14 0.04
N VAL A 115 25.08 6.89 0.55
CA VAL A 115 24.40 6.55 1.79
C VAL A 115 25.44 6.05 2.78
N LYS A 116 25.61 6.76 3.89
CA LYS A 116 26.60 6.47 4.93
C LYS A 116 26.03 5.51 5.97
N THR A 117 26.64 4.34 6.07
CA THR A 117 26.40 3.38 7.16
C THR A 117 27.72 3.12 7.88
N GLU A 118 28.04 1.86 8.24
CA GLU A 118 29.41 1.46 8.59
C GLU A 118 30.39 1.73 7.43
N VAL A 119 29.90 1.57 6.20
CA VAL A 119 30.59 1.94 4.97
C VAL A 119 29.71 2.84 4.10
N THR A 120 30.32 3.57 3.17
CA THR A 120 29.58 4.41 2.23
C THR A 120 29.16 3.59 1.02
N HIS A 121 27.85 3.55 0.76
CA HIS A 121 27.29 2.92 -0.43
C HIS A 121 26.92 3.96 -1.49
N ARG A 122 27.18 3.65 -2.75
CA ARG A 122 26.76 4.48 -3.90
C ARG A 122 25.50 3.91 -4.51
N VAL A 123 24.54 4.78 -4.74
CA VAL A 123 23.23 4.48 -5.33
C VAL A 123 23.09 5.24 -6.64
N ARG A 124 22.54 4.58 -7.66
CA ARG A 124 22.21 5.14 -8.97
C ARG A 124 20.72 4.87 -9.24
N LEU A 125 19.90 5.92 -9.14
CA LEU A 125 18.46 5.86 -9.42
C LEU A 125 18.15 6.00 -10.91
N ASP A 126 19.11 6.51 -11.70
CA ASP A 126 19.05 6.65 -13.16
C ASP A 126 19.26 5.32 -13.93
N ARG A 127 19.01 4.19 -13.28
CA ARG A 127 19.15 2.84 -13.84
C ARG A 127 17.85 2.07 -13.60
N SER A 128 17.55 1.12 -14.48
CA SER A 128 16.41 0.23 -14.34
C SER A 128 16.87 -1.24 -14.34
N PRO A 129 16.84 -1.94 -13.19
CA PRO A 129 16.46 -1.44 -11.87
C PRO A 129 17.54 -0.50 -11.27
N PRO A 130 17.17 0.37 -10.30
CA PRO A 130 18.12 1.20 -9.59
C PRO A 130 19.24 0.37 -8.95
N THR A 131 20.48 0.83 -9.04
CA THR A 131 21.65 0.05 -8.60
C THR A 131 22.25 0.58 -7.30
N CYS A 132 22.90 -0.31 -6.54
CA CYS A 132 23.58 0.05 -5.29
C CYS A 132 24.87 -0.76 -5.11
N THR A 133 25.88 -0.22 -4.41
CA THR A 133 27.12 -0.96 -4.11
C THR A 133 27.04 -1.85 -2.86
N CYS A 134 25.85 -2.07 -2.29
CA CYS A 134 25.70 -2.90 -1.09
C CYS A 134 25.61 -4.40 -1.39
N ARG A 135 25.82 -5.23 -0.36
CA ARG A 135 25.76 -6.70 -0.47
C ARG A 135 24.41 -7.21 -0.97
N TRP A 136 23.30 -6.58 -0.58
CA TRP A 136 21.96 -6.96 -1.05
C TRP A 136 21.85 -6.88 -2.57
N TRP A 137 22.29 -5.75 -3.13
CA TRP A 137 22.33 -5.57 -4.57
C TRP A 137 23.29 -6.57 -5.22
N GLY A 138 24.48 -6.76 -4.66
CA GLY A 138 25.43 -7.76 -5.17
C GLY A 138 24.86 -9.18 -5.26
N LYS A 139 23.96 -9.54 -4.33
CA LYS A 139 23.33 -10.87 -4.30
C LYS A 139 22.07 -10.98 -5.16
N HIS A 140 21.27 -9.92 -5.27
CA HIS A 140 19.91 -10.00 -5.83
C HIS A 140 19.67 -9.15 -7.07
N GLN A 141 20.49 -8.12 -7.33
CA GLN A 141 20.45 -7.31 -8.54
C GLN A 141 19.05 -6.84 -8.95
N GLY A 142 18.23 -6.44 -7.96
CA GLY A 142 16.86 -5.95 -8.17
C GLY A 142 15.77 -7.03 -8.19
N GLN A 143 16.09 -8.31 -8.34
CA GLN A 143 15.10 -9.40 -8.43
C GLN A 143 14.29 -9.63 -7.15
N ARG A 144 14.75 -9.11 -6.00
CA ARG A 144 14.03 -9.18 -4.71
C ARG A 144 13.67 -7.79 -4.17
N GLY A 145 13.51 -6.83 -5.07
CA GLY A 145 13.23 -5.44 -4.75
C GLY A 145 14.45 -4.67 -4.22
N PRO A 146 14.28 -3.36 -4.02
CA PRO A 146 15.37 -2.45 -3.67
C PRO A 146 15.95 -2.75 -2.29
N CYS A 147 17.24 -2.42 -2.11
CA CYS A 147 17.86 -2.41 -0.79
C CYS A 147 17.44 -1.16 -0.01
N LYS A 148 17.68 -1.13 1.31
CA LYS A 148 17.43 0.04 2.15
C LYS A 148 18.11 1.32 1.66
N HIS A 149 19.26 1.24 1.00
CA HIS A 149 19.97 2.42 0.49
C HIS A 149 19.30 3.03 -0.75
N VAL A 150 18.75 2.18 -1.63
CA VAL A 150 17.96 2.64 -2.79
C VAL A 150 16.69 3.30 -2.28
N LEU A 151 15.98 2.64 -1.37
CA LEU A 151 14.78 3.19 -0.72
C LEU A 151 15.08 4.53 -0.03
N ALA A 152 16.19 4.65 0.71
CA ALA A 152 16.57 5.89 1.39
C ALA A 152 16.91 7.02 0.39
N ALA A 153 17.52 6.70 -0.74
CA ALA A 153 17.77 7.67 -1.81
C ALA A 153 16.47 8.11 -2.50
N GLU A 154 15.53 7.20 -2.74
CA GLU A 154 14.21 7.50 -3.30
C GLU A 154 13.38 8.41 -2.38
N LEU A 155 13.40 8.15 -1.06
CA LEU A 155 12.75 9.02 -0.07
C LEU A 155 13.29 10.46 -0.14
N ILE A 156 14.60 10.64 -0.29
CA ILE A 156 15.23 11.97 -0.38
C ILE A 156 15.05 12.60 -1.77
N GLU A 157 14.96 11.82 -2.84
CA GLU A 157 14.71 12.34 -4.18
C GLU A 157 13.28 12.88 -4.37
N GLY A 158 12.31 12.25 -3.71
CA GLY A 158 10.91 12.67 -3.71
C GLY A 158 10.51 13.66 -2.59
N SER A 159 11.45 14.07 -1.73
CA SER A 159 11.23 15.06 -0.66
C SER A 159 11.54 16.50 -1.09
#